data_AF-A0AB32ZUN8-F1
#
_entry.id   AF-A0AB32ZUN8-F1
#
_cell.length_a   1.000
_cell.length_b   1.000
_cell.length_c   1.000
_cell.angle_alpha   90.00
_cell.angle_beta   90.00
_cell.angle_gamma   90.00
#
_symmetry.space_group_name_H-M   'P 1'
#
loop_
_entity.id
_entity.type
_entity.pdbx_description
1 polymer ?
#
loop_
_entity_poly.entity_id
_entity_poly.type
_entity_poly.pdbx_seq_one_letter_code
_entity_poly.pdbx_strand_id
1 'polypeptide(L)'
;MNWLNITKIKTAISMTLSLLAYFNAEIAWANSQAHNDSSPANILIKVEKSTTDTSEKWVVTYTLTTPAKTLAFVRNPDTSRTTRWFAQDNDIEIVFDNVKHQELVRSKSGRPLSTVSFLLTPTYKHLGKDYAPFSPFSDGGNAFHSGRLFACANTCTEEDNKWHLTLNVPSDEHIVLNGKVMKSSVSWTDNNDGRVVYVGKQQPIITDNVVALIDPGFPESIKASLEEDIPNMMAFFSHSLNPLKGEKPMLFASYANVDDHSTQGGTLPNQIFMHWNRQDLNEQADNSSFVNQTLWFFAHEVAHLYQPGSTEGVSENEEQSWLHEGNADYFAAIAMNFLYEDANSYVESRMTRAFESCTEGLAQTTLARAYKNGHFNLYYSCGMIMHRAIDSVVQQKTLGEESLFTVWKRLQKVVNSGMSPGTATFLTLLEPYNAPELIKAINNATSDDAFKAIQGIETLYQLPE
;
A
#
# COMPACT_ATOMS: atom_id res chain seq x y z
N MET A 1 38.50 -36.35 36.89
CA MET A 1 37.66 -36.08 35.70
C MET A 1 36.24 -35.80 36.18
N ASN A 2 35.83 -34.53 36.15
CA ASN A 2 34.66 -34.04 36.87
C ASN A 2 33.34 -34.36 36.14
N TRP A 3 32.45 -35.04 36.84
CA TRP A 3 31.06 -35.34 36.45
C TRP A 3 30.26 -34.09 36.02
N LEU A 4 30.59 -32.91 36.55
CA LEU A 4 29.93 -31.65 36.22
C LEU A 4 30.10 -31.18 34.76
N ASN A 5 31.16 -31.61 34.06
CA ASN A 5 31.36 -31.24 32.65
C ASN A 5 30.54 -32.12 31.69
N ILE A 6 30.25 -33.37 32.05
CA ILE A 6 29.48 -34.28 31.20
C ILE A 6 28.00 -33.87 31.18
N THR A 7 27.46 -33.39 32.30
CA THR A 7 26.06 -32.95 32.37
C THR A 7 25.81 -31.69 31.53
N LYS A 8 26.71 -30.69 31.59
CA LYS A 8 26.58 -29.46 30.79
C LYS A 8 26.65 -29.72 29.27
N ILE A 9 27.52 -30.64 28.85
CA ILE A 9 27.64 -31.03 27.43
C ILE A 9 26.38 -31.79 26.96
N LYS A 10 25.81 -32.66 27.79
CA LYS A 10 24.54 -33.35 27.48
C LYS A 10 23.36 -32.38 27.39
N THR A 11 23.27 -31.39 28.26
CA THR A 11 22.20 -30.38 28.21
C THR A 11 22.33 -29.49 26.97
N ALA A 12 23.56 -29.08 26.61
CA ALA A 12 23.80 -28.29 25.40
C ALA A 12 23.43 -29.05 24.12
N ILE A 13 23.85 -30.31 23.98
CA ILE A 13 23.53 -31.17 22.83
C ILE A 13 22.03 -31.45 22.75
N SER A 14 21.35 -31.67 23.88
CA SER A 14 19.90 -31.86 23.91
C SER A 14 19.15 -30.60 23.47
N MET A 15 19.60 -29.41 23.90
CA MET A 15 19.03 -28.13 23.43
C MET A 15 19.24 -27.92 21.93
N THR A 16 20.41 -28.28 21.38
CA THR A 16 20.66 -28.13 19.93
C THR A 16 19.81 -29.09 19.10
N LEU A 17 19.63 -30.34 19.55
CA LEU A 17 18.75 -31.32 18.90
C LEU A 17 17.27 -30.94 19.00
N SER A 18 16.83 -30.35 20.12
CA SER A 18 15.47 -29.82 20.25
C SER A 18 15.24 -28.61 19.33
N LEU A 19 16.21 -27.69 19.20
CA LEU A 19 16.13 -26.56 18.28
C LEU A 19 16.12 -27.00 16.80
N LEU A 20 16.92 -28.00 16.42
CA LEU A 20 16.90 -28.59 15.08
C LEU A 20 15.60 -29.35 14.78
N ALA A 21 15.00 -30.01 15.78
CA ALA A 21 13.70 -30.66 15.63
C ALA A 21 12.55 -29.63 15.50
N TYR A 22 12.61 -28.51 16.23
CA TYR A 22 11.66 -27.41 16.09
C TYR A 22 11.80 -26.70 14.74
N PHE A 23 13.02 -26.45 14.26
CA PHE A 23 13.25 -25.88 12.93
C PHE A 23 12.75 -26.80 11.80
N ASN A 24 13.00 -28.11 11.90
CA ASN A 24 12.50 -29.06 10.90
C ASN A 24 10.97 -29.23 10.98
N ALA A 25 10.37 -29.11 12.17
CA ALA A 25 8.92 -29.12 12.33
C ALA A 25 8.27 -27.84 11.79
N GLU A 26 8.88 -26.67 11.94
CA GLU A 26 8.39 -25.41 11.35
C GLU A 26 8.52 -25.39 9.83
N ILE A 27 9.60 -25.94 9.26
CA ILE A 27 9.74 -26.11 7.80
C ILE A 27 8.71 -27.11 7.27
N ALA A 28 8.45 -28.21 8.00
CA ALA A 28 7.42 -29.18 7.63
C ALA A 28 6.00 -28.61 7.78
N TRP A 29 5.75 -27.77 8.80
CA TRP A 29 4.46 -27.09 8.99
C TRP A 29 4.23 -25.99 7.94
N ALA A 30 5.25 -25.20 7.60
CA ALA A 30 5.21 -24.21 6.52
C ALA A 30 4.97 -24.88 5.14
N ASN A 31 5.63 -26.02 4.88
CA ASN A 31 5.38 -26.82 3.69
C ASN A 31 4.01 -27.53 3.72
N SER A 32 3.46 -27.84 4.90
CA SER A 32 2.12 -28.45 5.01
C SER A 32 0.99 -27.44 4.84
N GLN A 33 1.19 -26.18 5.23
CA GLN A 33 0.23 -25.11 4.95
C GLN A 33 0.25 -24.66 3.49
N ALA A 34 1.38 -24.83 2.79
CA ALA A 34 1.46 -24.62 1.34
C ALA A 34 0.61 -25.61 0.52
N HIS A 35 0.12 -26.70 1.12
CA HIS A 35 -0.62 -27.76 0.41
C HIS A 35 -2.13 -27.80 0.64
N ASN A 36 -2.70 -26.93 1.47
CA ASN A 36 -4.12 -27.03 1.86
C ASN A 36 -5.01 -25.83 1.50
N ASP A 37 -4.55 -24.93 0.63
CA ASP A 37 -5.41 -23.90 0.04
C ASP A 37 -5.83 -24.34 -1.36
N SER A 38 -6.81 -25.25 -1.42
CA SER A 38 -7.33 -25.79 -2.67
C SER A 38 -8.26 -24.79 -3.35
N SER A 39 -7.69 -23.75 -3.95
CA SER A 39 -8.26 -23.15 -5.15
C SER A 39 -7.56 -23.83 -6.34
N PRO A 40 -8.26 -24.38 -7.34
CA PRO A 40 -7.60 -24.90 -8.52
C PRO A 40 -7.16 -23.71 -9.37
N ALA A 41 -6.11 -23.00 -8.95
CA ALA A 41 -5.41 -22.12 -9.85
C ALA A 41 -4.85 -23.03 -10.94
N ASN A 42 -5.52 -23.04 -12.09
CA ASN A 42 -5.12 -23.82 -13.26
C ASN A 42 -3.80 -23.32 -13.88
N ILE A 43 -3.12 -22.39 -13.21
CA ILE A 43 -1.93 -21.68 -13.63
C ILE A 43 -1.00 -21.56 -12.43
N LEU A 44 0.19 -22.14 -12.55
CA LEU A 44 1.29 -21.92 -11.63
C LEU A 44 2.19 -20.82 -12.18
N ILE A 45 2.37 -19.75 -11.40
CA ILE A 45 3.20 -18.61 -11.77
C ILE A 45 4.54 -18.73 -11.05
N LYS A 46 5.63 -18.69 -11.80
CA LYS A 46 6.99 -18.71 -11.26
C LYS A 46 7.75 -17.48 -11.75
N VAL A 47 8.36 -16.75 -10.82
CA VAL A 47 9.28 -15.64 -11.11
C VAL A 47 10.67 -16.08 -10.72
N GLU A 48 11.64 -15.88 -11.60
CA GLU A 48 13.04 -16.20 -11.36
C GLU A 48 13.90 -14.98 -11.65
N LYS A 49 14.58 -14.49 -10.62
CA LYS A 49 15.71 -13.59 -10.78
C LYS A 49 16.98 -14.44 -10.86
N SER A 50 17.79 -14.17 -11.87
CA SER A 50 19.11 -14.77 -12.02
C SER A 50 20.13 -13.69 -12.39
N THR A 51 21.32 -13.80 -11.83
CA THR A 51 22.44 -12.91 -12.13
C THR A 51 23.45 -13.71 -12.94
N THR A 52 23.72 -13.27 -14.16
CA THR A 52 24.84 -13.76 -14.97
C THR A 52 25.93 -12.70 -14.98
N ASP A 53 27.19 -13.07 -15.23
CA ASP A 53 28.37 -12.19 -15.16
C ASP A 53 28.24 -10.86 -15.95
N THR A 54 27.28 -10.76 -16.87
CA THR A 54 27.06 -9.58 -17.73
C THR A 54 25.70 -8.90 -17.58
N SER A 55 24.72 -9.53 -16.92
CA SER A 55 23.40 -8.91 -16.69
C SER A 55 22.50 -9.70 -15.74
N GLU A 56 21.64 -8.96 -15.06
CA GLU A 56 20.50 -9.46 -14.32
C GLU A 56 19.37 -9.84 -15.29
N LYS A 57 18.71 -10.98 -15.02
CA LYS A 57 17.59 -11.50 -15.81
C LYS A 57 16.43 -11.85 -14.91
N TRP A 58 15.27 -11.28 -15.23
CA TRP A 58 13.98 -11.60 -14.62
C TRP A 58 13.13 -12.37 -15.61
N VAL A 59 12.72 -13.57 -15.25
CA VAL A 59 11.83 -14.40 -16.07
C VAL A 59 10.57 -14.69 -15.28
N VAL A 60 9.41 -14.50 -15.90
CA VAL A 60 8.15 -15.06 -15.41
C VAL A 60 7.73 -16.21 -16.29
N THR A 61 7.32 -17.32 -15.68
CA THR A 61 6.82 -18.52 -16.34
C THR A 61 5.44 -18.85 -15.84
N TYR A 62 4.52 -19.09 -16.77
CA TYR A 62 3.17 -19.56 -16.51
C TYR A 62 3.09 -21.02 -16.95
N THR A 63 2.73 -21.92 -16.02
CA THR A 63 2.48 -23.33 -16.33
C THR A 63 1.01 -23.65 -16.10
N LEU A 64 0.31 -24.03 -17.17
CA LEU A 64 -1.10 -24.37 -17.12
C LEU A 64 -1.27 -25.86 -16.87
N THR A 65 -2.07 -26.22 -15.87
CA THR A 65 -2.43 -27.63 -15.60
C THR A 65 -3.32 -28.21 -16.70
N THR A 66 -4.10 -27.34 -17.35
CA THR A 66 -4.93 -27.65 -18.53
C THR A 66 -4.59 -26.68 -19.65
N PRO A 67 -4.18 -27.15 -20.84
CA PRO A 67 -3.82 -26.26 -21.95
C PRO A 67 -4.98 -25.31 -22.33
N ALA A 68 -4.66 -24.05 -22.58
CA ALA A 68 -5.64 -23.01 -22.92
C ALA A 68 -5.30 -22.32 -24.25
N LYS A 69 -6.28 -21.68 -24.91
CA LYS A 69 -5.99 -20.95 -26.16
C LYS A 69 -5.25 -19.65 -25.90
N THR A 70 -5.58 -18.99 -24.78
CA THR A 70 -4.98 -17.72 -24.38
C THR A 70 -4.74 -17.68 -22.87
N LEU A 71 -3.82 -16.82 -22.44
CA LEU A 71 -3.80 -16.30 -21.06
C LEU A 71 -4.27 -14.86 -21.10
N ALA A 72 -5.17 -14.50 -20.20
CA ALA A 72 -5.76 -13.18 -20.12
C ALA A 72 -5.28 -12.48 -18.86
N PHE A 73 -4.63 -11.32 -18.98
CA PHE A 73 -4.18 -10.56 -17.81
C PHE A 73 -5.32 -9.77 -17.19
N VAL A 74 -5.42 -9.72 -15.87
CA VAL A 74 -6.47 -8.96 -15.16
C VAL A 74 -6.17 -7.46 -15.18
N ARG A 75 -4.96 -7.07 -14.77
CA ARG A 75 -4.54 -5.67 -14.72
C ARG A 75 -3.95 -5.21 -16.04
N ASN A 76 -4.58 -4.20 -16.65
CA ASN A 76 -4.23 -3.62 -17.95
C ASN A 76 -4.31 -2.07 -17.94
N PRO A 77 -3.60 -1.38 -17.03
CA PRO A 77 -3.61 0.08 -16.93
C PRO A 77 -3.06 0.78 -18.18
N ASP A 78 -2.22 0.07 -18.94
CA ASP A 78 -1.72 0.47 -20.24
C ASP A 78 -1.29 -0.76 -21.05
N THR A 79 -0.74 -0.54 -22.24
CA THR A 79 -0.27 -1.59 -23.17
C THR A 79 1.23 -1.91 -23.02
N SER A 80 1.89 -1.46 -21.96
CA SER A 80 3.35 -1.55 -21.85
C SER A 80 3.87 -2.98 -21.76
N ARG A 81 3.03 -3.94 -21.36
CA ARG A 81 3.42 -5.36 -21.32
C ARG A 81 3.79 -5.85 -22.72
N THR A 82 3.08 -5.39 -23.75
CA THR A 82 3.31 -5.79 -25.16
C THR A 82 4.69 -5.41 -25.71
N THR A 83 5.38 -4.46 -25.08
CA THR A 83 6.69 -3.96 -25.56
C THR A 83 7.84 -4.22 -24.57
N ARG A 84 7.52 -4.54 -23.31
CA ARG A 84 8.51 -4.70 -22.24
C ARG A 84 8.68 -6.14 -21.77
N TRP A 85 7.79 -7.05 -22.19
CA TRP A 85 7.86 -8.46 -21.87
C TRP A 85 8.15 -9.23 -23.14
N PHE A 86 9.31 -9.88 -23.18
CA PHE A 86 9.81 -10.57 -24.38
C PHE A 86 9.57 -12.06 -24.24
N ALA A 87 8.72 -12.62 -25.11
CA ALA A 87 8.46 -14.05 -25.14
C ALA A 87 9.75 -14.84 -25.43
N GLN A 88 9.98 -15.91 -24.70
CA GLN A 88 11.12 -16.81 -24.93
C GLN A 88 10.87 -17.82 -26.05
N ASP A 89 9.62 -18.02 -26.44
CA ASP A 89 9.21 -18.80 -27.61
C ASP A 89 8.72 -17.85 -28.71
N ASN A 90 9.26 -17.99 -29.92
CA ASN A 90 8.94 -17.15 -31.08
C ASN A 90 7.49 -17.32 -31.57
N ASP A 91 6.84 -18.44 -31.27
CA ASP A 91 5.42 -18.66 -31.58
C ASP A 91 4.50 -17.96 -30.56
N ILE A 92 5.02 -17.43 -29.46
CA ILE A 92 4.23 -16.75 -28.44
C ILE A 92 4.29 -15.23 -28.63
N GLU A 93 3.17 -14.56 -28.39
CA GLU A 93 3.07 -13.10 -28.37
C GLU A 93 2.11 -12.60 -27.29
N ILE A 94 2.33 -11.38 -26.83
CA ILE A 94 1.38 -10.60 -26.04
C ILE A 94 0.74 -9.58 -26.97
N VAL A 95 -0.58 -9.59 -27.05
CA VAL A 95 -1.38 -8.67 -27.87
C VAL A 95 -2.39 -7.93 -27.02
N PHE A 96 -2.77 -6.73 -27.42
CA PHE A 96 -3.89 -6.02 -26.81
C PHE A 96 -5.17 -6.28 -27.61
N ASP A 97 -6.19 -6.86 -26.97
CA ASP A 97 -7.53 -7.03 -27.52
C ASP A 97 -8.33 -5.74 -27.32
N ASN A 98 -8.54 -4.99 -28.40
CA ASN A 98 -9.29 -3.73 -28.35
C ASN A 98 -10.79 -3.90 -28.04
N VAL A 99 -11.36 -5.08 -28.26
CA VAL A 99 -12.78 -5.33 -27.96
C VAL A 99 -12.93 -5.56 -26.46
N LYS A 100 -12.08 -6.41 -25.89
CA LYS A 100 -12.08 -6.74 -24.46
C LYS A 100 -11.32 -5.74 -23.58
N HIS A 101 -10.57 -4.81 -24.18
CA HIS A 101 -9.66 -3.88 -23.50
C HIS A 101 -8.68 -4.61 -22.58
N GLN A 102 -8.07 -5.69 -23.09
CA GLN A 102 -7.29 -6.62 -22.28
C GLN A 102 -6.02 -7.07 -23.00
N GLU A 103 -4.90 -7.18 -22.27
CA GLU A 103 -3.68 -7.81 -22.78
C GLU A 103 -3.82 -9.34 -22.69
N LEU A 104 -3.53 -10.04 -23.79
CA LEU A 104 -3.66 -11.49 -23.94
C LEU A 104 -2.35 -12.10 -24.43
N VAL A 105 -1.99 -13.26 -23.87
CA VAL A 105 -0.97 -14.15 -24.45
C VAL A 105 -1.64 -15.13 -25.40
N ARG A 106 -1.05 -15.37 -26.57
CA ARG A 106 -1.50 -16.41 -27.51
C ARG A 106 -0.35 -16.97 -28.34
N SER A 107 -0.60 -18.12 -28.96
CA SER A 107 0.26 -18.68 -30.02
C SER A 107 -0.10 -18.07 -31.39
N LYS A 108 0.91 -17.68 -32.17
CA LYS A 108 0.76 -17.18 -33.55
C LYS A 108 0.24 -18.27 -34.48
N SER A 109 0.62 -19.52 -34.24
CA SER A 109 0.12 -20.72 -34.93
C SER A 109 -1.27 -21.18 -34.46
N GLY A 110 -1.81 -20.58 -33.40
CA GLY A 110 -3.09 -20.97 -32.79
C GLY A 110 -3.02 -22.25 -31.94
N ARG A 111 -1.82 -22.73 -31.60
CA ARG A 111 -1.64 -23.89 -30.71
C ARG A 111 -2.05 -23.56 -29.27
N PRO A 112 -2.65 -24.51 -28.52
CA PRO A 112 -2.90 -24.32 -27.09
C PRO A 112 -1.60 -24.09 -26.30
N LEU A 113 -1.67 -23.16 -25.36
CA LEU A 113 -0.62 -22.82 -24.41
C LEU A 113 -0.62 -23.83 -23.26
N SER A 114 0.55 -24.38 -22.95
CA SER A 114 0.75 -25.21 -21.74
C SER A 114 1.80 -24.59 -20.82
N THR A 115 2.87 -24.06 -21.39
CA THR A 115 3.88 -23.29 -20.67
C THR A 115 4.27 -22.10 -21.54
N VAL A 116 4.35 -20.92 -20.94
CA VAL A 116 4.86 -19.71 -21.59
C VAL A 116 5.79 -18.96 -20.63
N SER A 117 6.86 -18.38 -21.17
CA SER A 117 7.86 -17.66 -20.40
C SER A 117 8.18 -16.32 -21.04
N PHE A 118 8.36 -15.30 -20.21
CA PHE A 118 8.71 -13.95 -20.64
C PHE A 118 9.92 -13.43 -19.90
N LEU A 119 10.90 -12.89 -20.63
CA LEU A 119 11.93 -12.04 -20.08
C LEU A 119 11.32 -10.66 -19.79
N LEU A 120 11.44 -10.22 -18.54
CA LEU A 120 10.90 -8.96 -18.05
C LEU A 120 11.93 -7.83 -18.18
N THR A 121 11.43 -6.60 -18.28
CA THR A 121 12.25 -5.37 -18.20
C THR A 121 12.11 -4.76 -16.80
N PRO A 122 13.07 -4.97 -15.89
CA PRO A 122 12.96 -4.59 -14.48
C PRO A 122 13.27 -3.10 -14.24
N THR A 123 12.74 -2.21 -15.09
CA THR A 123 12.90 -0.76 -14.95
C THR A 123 11.59 -0.11 -14.53
N TYR A 124 11.70 1.05 -13.86
CA TYR A 124 10.53 1.80 -13.45
C TYR A 124 9.70 2.26 -14.65
N LYS A 125 8.39 2.26 -14.46
CA LYS A 125 7.44 2.85 -15.39
C LYS A 125 6.23 3.34 -14.60
N HIS A 126 6.03 4.65 -14.63
CA HIS A 126 4.86 5.29 -14.04
C HIS A 126 3.58 4.82 -14.73
N LEU A 127 2.55 4.50 -13.93
CA LEU A 127 1.22 4.10 -14.37
C LEU A 127 0.18 4.92 -13.58
N GLY A 128 -0.49 5.87 -14.23
CA GLY A 128 -1.28 6.89 -13.50
C GLY A 128 -2.46 6.41 -12.66
N LYS A 129 -2.91 5.15 -12.80
CA LYS A 129 -4.02 4.54 -12.04
C LYS A 129 -3.72 3.11 -11.57
N ASP A 130 -2.45 2.73 -11.54
CA ASP A 130 -2.05 1.38 -11.12
C ASP A 130 -0.60 1.42 -10.63
N TYR A 131 -0.13 0.33 -10.08
CA TYR A 131 1.17 0.23 -9.45
C TYR A 131 2.28 -0.03 -10.47
N ALA A 132 3.39 0.69 -10.34
CA ALA A 132 4.55 0.49 -11.18
C ALA A 132 5.00 -1.00 -11.16
N PRO A 133 5.27 -1.64 -12.32
CA PRO A 133 5.60 -3.07 -12.34
C PRO A 133 6.90 -3.39 -11.60
N PHE A 134 7.87 -2.48 -11.67
CA PHE A 134 9.17 -2.55 -11.02
C PHE A 134 9.54 -1.16 -10.49
N SER A 135 10.26 -1.14 -9.38
CA SER A 135 10.81 0.04 -8.71
C SER A 135 12.25 -0.30 -8.30
N PRO A 136 13.23 0.01 -9.18
CA PRO A 136 14.63 -0.29 -8.93
C PRO A 136 15.18 0.53 -7.75
N PHE A 137 16.11 -0.08 -7.03
CA PHE A 137 16.93 0.56 -6.00
C PHE A 137 18.33 0.81 -6.54
N SER A 138 18.99 1.87 -6.10
CA SER A 138 20.33 2.25 -6.62
C SER A 138 21.43 1.22 -6.34
N ASP A 139 21.22 0.32 -5.37
CA ASP A 139 22.17 -0.76 -5.01
C ASP A 139 21.97 -2.05 -5.82
N GLY A 140 21.08 -2.03 -6.81
CA GLY A 140 20.73 -3.20 -7.63
C GLY A 140 19.60 -4.05 -7.05
N GLY A 141 19.03 -3.66 -5.89
CA GLY A 141 17.75 -4.20 -5.44
C GLY A 141 16.60 -3.80 -6.36
N ASN A 142 15.50 -4.53 -6.29
CA ASN A 142 14.30 -4.20 -7.05
C ASN A 142 13.04 -4.60 -6.29
N ALA A 143 12.08 -3.68 -6.19
CA ALA A 143 10.74 -3.98 -5.76
C ALA A 143 9.83 -4.17 -6.98
N PHE A 144 8.97 -5.19 -6.99
CA PHE A 144 8.03 -5.43 -8.08
C PHE A 144 6.62 -5.65 -7.57
N HIS A 145 5.63 -5.27 -8.38
CA HIS A 145 4.22 -5.43 -8.03
C HIS A 145 3.67 -6.75 -8.59
N SER A 146 3.28 -7.68 -7.71
CA SER A 146 2.81 -9.02 -8.07
C SER A 146 1.46 -9.02 -8.82
N GLY A 147 0.61 -8.01 -8.61
CA GLY A 147 -0.69 -7.90 -9.28
C GLY A 147 -0.59 -7.80 -10.80
N ARG A 148 0.52 -7.24 -11.32
CA ARG A 148 0.77 -7.17 -12.78
C ARG A 148 1.09 -8.55 -13.38
N LEU A 149 1.34 -9.57 -12.55
CA LEU A 149 1.63 -10.94 -13.00
C LEU A 149 0.38 -11.82 -13.10
N PHE A 150 -0.75 -11.41 -12.52
CA PHE A 150 -1.94 -12.24 -12.48
C PHE A 150 -2.61 -12.39 -13.85
N ALA A 151 -2.91 -13.65 -14.21
CA ALA A 151 -3.58 -14.01 -15.46
C ALA A 151 -4.48 -15.23 -15.27
N CYS A 152 -5.54 -15.31 -16.09
CA CYS A 152 -6.48 -16.43 -16.13
C CYS A 152 -6.40 -17.18 -17.45
N ALA A 153 -6.83 -18.44 -17.46
CA ALA A 153 -6.89 -19.25 -18.67
C ALA A 153 -8.10 -18.83 -19.51
N ASN A 154 -7.88 -18.40 -20.74
CA ASN A 154 -8.87 -17.90 -21.70
C ASN A 154 -9.55 -16.57 -21.33
N THR A 155 -10.19 -16.50 -20.16
CA THR A 155 -10.90 -15.31 -19.66
C THR A 155 -10.84 -15.27 -18.15
N CYS A 156 -10.91 -14.07 -17.58
CA CYS A 156 -11.09 -13.87 -16.14
C CYS A 156 -12.56 -13.56 -15.84
N THR A 157 -12.99 -13.92 -14.65
CA THR A 157 -14.28 -13.58 -14.04
C THR A 157 -14.03 -12.72 -12.80
N GLU A 158 -15.09 -12.13 -12.23
CA GLU A 158 -14.98 -11.34 -11.00
C GLU A 158 -14.58 -12.19 -9.78
N GLU A 159 -14.81 -13.51 -9.83
CA GLU A 159 -14.40 -14.46 -8.80
C GLU A 159 -12.90 -14.80 -8.87
N ASP A 160 -12.24 -14.51 -10.00
CA ASP A 160 -10.81 -14.73 -10.17
C ASP A 160 -10.03 -13.60 -9.48
N ASN A 161 -9.78 -13.77 -8.17
CA ASN A 161 -9.09 -12.77 -7.37
C ASN A 161 -7.96 -13.35 -6.51
N LYS A 162 -7.54 -14.60 -6.73
CA LYS A 162 -6.44 -15.26 -6.02
C LYS A 162 -5.53 -16.02 -6.97
N TRP A 163 -4.23 -16.00 -6.72
CA TRP A 163 -3.25 -16.75 -7.52
C TRP A 163 -2.03 -17.17 -6.72
N HIS A 164 -1.43 -18.31 -7.10
CA HIS A 164 -0.20 -18.78 -6.48
C HIS A 164 1.02 -18.30 -7.26
N LEU A 165 2.00 -17.76 -6.53
CA LEU A 165 3.32 -17.45 -7.09
C LEU A 165 4.41 -18.22 -6.36
N THR A 166 5.47 -18.52 -7.10
CA THR A 166 6.77 -18.91 -6.55
C THR A 166 7.82 -17.94 -7.06
N LEU A 167 8.64 -17.40 -6.17
CA LEU A 167 9.75 -16.51 -6.50
C LEU A 167 11.06 -17.19 -6.13
N ASN A 168 11.98 -17.29 -7.08
CA ASN A 168 13.35 -17.73 -6.86
C ASN A 168 14.33 -16.57 -7.08
N VAL A 169 15.33 -16.47 -6.22
CA VAL A 169 16.36 -15.43 -6.25
C VAL A 169 17.76 -16.01 -6.04
N PRO A 170 18.82 -15.31 -6.46
CA PRO A 170 20.20 -15.70 -6.19
C PRO A 170 20.47 -15.92 -4.69
N SER A 171 21.39 -16.83 -4.35
CA SER A 171 21.67 -17.20 -2.96
C SER A 171 22.29 -16.09 -2.11
N ASP A 172 22.90 -15.09 -2.77
CA ASP A 172 23.49 -13.91 -2.16
C ASP A 172 22.51 -12.72 -2.05
N GLU A 173 21.26 -12.92 -2.47
CA GLU A 173 20.15 -11.97 -2.32
C GLU A 173 19.08 -12.54 -1.38
N HIS A 174 18.14 -11.69 -0.98
CA HIS A 174 16.98 -12.07 -0.17
C HIS A 174 15.72 -11.40 -0.69
N ILE A 175 14.60 -11.90 -0.19
CA ILE A 175 13.24 -11.49 -0.52
C ILE A 175 12.66 -10.83 0.72
N VAL A 176 12.07 -9.65 0.58
CA VAL A 176 11.24 -9.04 1.64
C VAL A 176 9.79 -9.10 1.20
N LEU A 177 8.99 -9.85 1.96
CA LEU A 177 7.59 -10.12 1.68
C LEU A 177 6.89 -10.42 3.02
N ASN A 178 5.69 -9.88 3.21
CA ASN A 178 4.85 -10.15 4.38
C ASN A 178 5.53 -9.84 5.73
N GLY A 179 6.31 -8.74 5.76
CA GLY A 179 7.08 -8.33 6.94
C GLY A 179 8.21 -9.30 7.32
N LYS A 180 8.63 -10.18 6.40
CA LYS A 180 9.65 -11.21 6.63
C LYS A 180 10.76 -11.13 5.59
N VAL A 181 11.96 -11.50 6.02
CA VAL A 181 13.15 -11.66 5.18
C VAL A 181 13.34 -13.15 4.88
N MET A 182 13.34 -13.52 3.61
CA MET A 182 13.45 -14.89 3.12
C MET A 182 14.60 -15.04 2.13
N LYS A 183 15.16 -16.24 1.97
CA LYS A 183 16.29 -16.49 1.07
C LYS A 183 15.92 -17.51 0.02
N SER A 184 16.57 -17.40 -1.14
CA SER A 184 16.55 -18.38 -2.25
C SER A 184 15.18 -18.60 -2.92
N SER A 185 14.14 -18.98 -2.20
CA SER A 185 12.82 -19.25 -2.77
C SER A 185 11.69 -19.02 -1.76
N VAL A 186 10.55 -18.51 -2.23
CA VAL A 186 9.29 -18.43 -1.48
C VAL A 186 8.11 -18.69 -2.39
N SER A 187 7.08 -19.37 -1.87
CA SER A 187 5.78 -19.51 -2.53
C SER A 187 4.68 -18.93 -1.65
N TRP A 188 3.72 -18.24 -2.26
CA TRP A 188 2.56 -17.66 -1.54
C TRP A 188 1.33 -17.58 -2.44
N THR A 189 0.18 -17.42 -1.80
CA THR A 189 -1.08 -17.04 -2.47
C THR A 189 -1.24 -15.53 -2.37
N ASP A 190 -1.35 -14.89 -3.52
CA ASP A 190 -1.69 -13.49 -3.63
C ASP A 190 -3.17 -13.29 -3.95
N ASN A 191 -3.66 -12.06 -3.79
CA ASN A 191 -5.06 -11.77 -4.00
C ASN A 191 -5.33 -10.31 -4.39
N ASN A 192 -6.51 -10.06 -4.98
CA ASN A 192 -7.07 -8.75 -5.30
C ASN A 192 -6.06 -7.84 -6.04
N ASP A 193 -5.49 -6.86 -5.33
CA ASP A 193 -4.53 -5.91 -5.86
C ASP A 193 -3.13 -6.48 -6.07
N GLY A 194 -2.79 -7.55 -5.35
CA GLY A 194 -1.44 -8.04 -5.24
C GLY A 194 -0.67 -7.29 -4.15
N ARG A 195 0.65 -7.31 -4.25
CA ARG A 195 1.55 -6.68 -3.29
C ARG A 195 2.86 -6.29 -3.94
N VAL A 196 3.61 -5.43 -3.27
CA VAL A 196 5.00 -5.13 -3.60
C VAL A 196 5.91 -6.15 -2.91
N VAL A 197 6.83 -6.70 -3.69
CA VAL A 197 7.83 -7.68 -3.21
C VAL A 197 9.21 -7.14 -3.55
N TYR A 198 10.09 -7.05 -2.56
CA TYR A 198 11.48 -6.65 -2.78
C TYR A 198 12.40 -7.85 -2.94
N VAL A 199 13.38 -7.72 -3.84
CA VAL A 199 14.48 -8.65 -4.05
C VAL A 199 15.79 -7.87 -4.15
N GLY A 200 16.78 -8.21 -3.32
CA GLY A 200 18.09 -7.58 -3.38
C GLY A 200 19.01 -7.95 -2.23
N LYS A 201 20.08 -7.16 -2.06
CA LYS A 201 21.12 -7.38 -1.04
C LYS A 201 20.95 -6.48 0.19
N GLN A 202 20.24 -5.36 0.05
CA GLN A 202 20.01 -4.38 1.10
C GLN A 202 19.36 -5.00 2.33
N GLN A 203 19.99 -4.91 3.50
CA GLN A 203 19.32 -5.34 4.73
C GLN A 203 18.21 -4.33 5.09
N PRO A 204 16.98 -4.80 5.37
CA PRO A 204 15.91 -3.91 5.78
C PRO A 204 16.10 -3.39 7.20
N ILE A 205 15.53 -2.23 7.47
CA ILE A 205 15.36 -1.70 8.81
C ILE A 205 14.16 -2.40 9.42
N ILE A 206 14.37 -3.12 10.52
CA ILE A 206 13.32 -3.89 11.20
C ILE A 206 13.12 -3.30 12.58
N THR A 207 11.95 -2.71 12.82
CA THR A 207 11.51 -2.26 14.14
C THR A 207 10.35 -3.15 14.62
N ASP A 208 9.78 -2.85 15.78
CA ASP A 208 8.57 -3.55 16.25
C ASP A 208 7.36 -3.30 15.35
N ASN A 209 7.31 -2.14 14.69
CA ASN A 209 6.12 -1.69 13.95
C ASN A 209 6.24 -1.77 12.43
N VAL A 210 7.45 -1.85 11.85
CA VAL A 210 7.64 -1.81 10.39
C VAL A 210 8.91 -2.55 9.93
N VAL A 211 8.86 -3.06 8.70
CA VAL A 211 10.02 -3.52 7.92
C VAL A 211 10.21 -2.56 6.75
N ALA A 212 11.25 -1.73 6.77
CA ALA A 212 11.48 -0.69 5.77
C ALA A 212 12.70 -0.98 4.90
N LEU A 213 12.57 -0.69 3.61
CA LEU A 213 13.67 -0.60 2.66
C LEU A 213 13.68 0.79 2.03
N ILE A 214 14.77 1.49 2.27
CA ILE A 214 14.99 2.87 1.84
C ILE A 214 16.22 2.87 0.94
N ASP A 215 16.06 3.31 -0.30
CA ASP A 215 17.12 3.29 -1.29
C ASP A 215 18.38 4.03 -0.81
N PRO A 216 19.56 3.37 -0.79
CA PRO A 216 20.80 4.01 -0.34
C PRO A 216 21.26 5.15 -1.26
N GLY A 217 20.64 5.31 -2.43
CA GLY A 217 20.90 6.39 -3.38
C GLY A 217 20.18 7.70 -3.06
N PHE A 218 19.33 7.73 -2.04
CA PHE A 218 18.75 8.98 -1.55
C PHE A 218 19.85 9.93 -1.01
N PRO A 219 19.64 11.26 -1.11
CA PRO A 219 20.45 12.22 -0.36
C PRO A 219 20.42 11.86 1.14
N GLU A 220 21.55 11.99 1.81
CA GLU A 220 21.73 11.52 3.20
C GLU A 220 20.69 12.12 4.16
N SER A 221 20.32 13.39 3.98
CA SER A 221 19.30 14.05 4.81
C SER A 221 17.89 13.45 4.64
N ILE A 222 17.49 13.15 3.40
CA ILE A 222 16.21 12.46 3.13
C ILE A 222 16.26 11.04 3.68
N LYS A 223 17.35 10.33 3.43
CA LYS A 223 17.52 8.96 3.93
C LYS A 223 17.41 8.93 5.45
N ALA A 224 18.19 9.75 6.16
CA ALA A 224 18.16 9.83 7.62
C ALA A 224 16.76 10.17 8.14
N SER A 225 16.08 11.15 7.52
CA SER A 225 14.69 11.47 7.84
C SER A 225 13.77 10.26 7.66
N LEU A 226 13.82 9.54 6.53
CA LEU A 226 13.00 8.34 6.34
C LEU A 226 13.33 7.22 7.35
N GLU A 227 14.60 7.04 7.70
CA GLU A 227 15.03 6.02 8.67
C GLU A 227 14.57 6.33 10.11
N GLU A 228 14.41 7.60 10.47
CA GLU A 228 14.00 8.06 11.81
C GLU A 228 12.49 8.35 11.92
N ASP A 229 11.96 9.12 10.97
CA ASP A 229 10.61 9.68 11.02
C ASP A 229 9.53 8.63 10.78
N ILE A 230 9.76 7.67 9.87
CA ILE A 230 8.78 6.60 9.61
C ILE A 230 8.54 5.75 10.88
N PRO A 231 9.57 5.22 11.57
CA PRO A 231 9.36 4.53 12.84
C PRO A 231 8.61 5.38 13.88
N ASN A 232 8.90 6.68 13.96
CA ASN A 232 8.24 7.60 14.88
C ASN A 232 6.75 7.79 14.52
N MET A 233 6.42 7.97 13.25
CA MET A 233 5.04 8.02 12.75
C MET A 233 4.29 6.71 13.05
N MET A 234 4.91 5.56 12.76
CA MET A 234 4.33 4.24 13.04
C MET A 234 4.03 4.07 14.54
N ALA A 235 4.96 4.49 15.41
CA ALA A 235 4.77 4.44 16.85
C ALA A 235 3.64 5.37 17.33
N PHE A 236 3.59 6.60 16.79
CA PHE A 236 2.52 7.56 17.07
C PHE A 236 1.13 6.98 16.73
N PHE A 237 0.96 6.45 15.52
CA PHE A 237 -0.32 5.89 15.11
C PHE A 237 -0.67 4.59 15.86
N SER A 238 0.32 3.73 16.13
CA SER A 238 0.12 2.53 16.96
C SER A 238 -0.39 2.88 18.36
N HIS A 239 0.10 3.98 18.95
CA HIS A 239 -0.37 4.45 20.25
C HIS A 239 -1.80 5.00 20.16
N SER A 240 -2.08 5.80 19.14
CA SER A 240 -3.36 6.52 18.99
C SER A 240 -4.54 5.62 18.58
N LEU A 241 -4.32 4.66 17.67
CA LEU A 241 -5.36 3.85 17.00
C LEU A 241 -5.34 2.35 17.38
N ASN A 242 -4.48 1.96 18.32
CA ASN A 242 -4.11 0.59 18.70
C ASN A 242 -3.07 -0.05 17.77
N PRO A 243 -2.20 -0.94 18.29
CA PRO A 243 -1.25 -1.69 17.48
C PRO A 243 -1.91 -2.53 16.40
N LEU A 244 -1.29 -2.55 15.22
CA LEU A 244 -1.69 -3.45 14.13
C LEU A 244 -1.52 -4.91 14.56
N LYS A 245 -2.46 -5.75 14.14
CA LYS A 245 -2.41 -7.20 14.37
C LYS A 245 -1.94 -7.90 13.10
N GLY A 246 -1.18 -8.96 13.26
CA GLY A 246 -0.75 -9.80 12.13
C GLY A 246 0.69 -9.51 11.70
N GLU A 247 0.91 -9.50 10.40
CA GLU A 247 2.24 -9.28 9.80
C GLU A 247 2.67 -7.83 9.96
N LYS A 248 3.98 -7.59 10.16
CA LYS A 248 4.51 -6.22 10.23
C LYS A 248 4.32 -5.53 8.87
N PRO A 249 3.80 -4.29 8.86
CA PRO A 249 3.77 -3.47 7.65
C PRO A 249 5.14 -3.36 7.01
N MET A 250 5.15 -3.26 5.67
CA MET A 250 6.37 -3.01 4.91
C MET A 250 6.37 -1.61 4.32
N LEU A 251 7.54 -1.01 4.22
CA LEU A 251 7.73 0.26 3.53
C LEU A 251 8.82 0.14 2.48
N PHE A 252 8.55 0.65 1.27
CA PHE A 252 9.50 0.69 0.17
C PHE A 252 9.67 2.13 -0.35
N ALA A 253 10.83 2.73 -0.14
CA ALA A 253 11.18 4.03 -0.70
C ALA A 253 12.31 3.83 -1.73
N SER A 254 12.06 4.20 -2.98
CA SER A 254 12.98 3.96 -4.11
C SER A 254 13.22 5.21 -4.95
N TYR A 255 14.38 5.30 -5.59
CA TYR A 255 14.81 6.51 -6.28
C TYR A 255 15.52 6.20 -7.60
N ALA A 256 15.20 6.97 -8.63
CA ALA A 256 15.97 7.02 -9.86
C ALA A 256 16.39 8.46 -10.19
N ASN A 257 17.70 8.63 -10.37
CA ASN A 257 18.28 9.87 -10.87
C ASN A 257 18.10 9.95 -12.39
N VAL A 258 16.96 10.50 -12.81
CA VAL A 258 16.57 10.67 -14.22
C VAL A 258 16.02 12.08 -14.45
N ASP A 259 16.10 12.55 -15.70
CA ASP A 259 15.54 13.83 -16.15
C ASP A 259 14.01 13.75 -16.25
N ASP A 260 13.36 13.70 -15.09
CA ASP A 260 11.92 13.65 -14.84
C ASP A 260 11.66 14.34 -13.48
N HIS A 261 10.40 14.59 -13.15
CA HIS A 261 9.99 15.12 -11.83
C HIS A 261 8.78 14.36 -11.27
N SER A 262 8.58 13.13 -11.72
CA SER A 262 7.45 12.31 -11.29
C SER A 262 7.69 11.67 -9.92
N THR A 263 6.61 11.53 -9.18
CA THR A 263 6.58 10.85 -7.88
C THR A 263 5.33 9.98 -7.88
N GLN A 264 5.47 8.72 -7.46
CA GLN A 264 4.33 7.81 -7.33
C GLN A 264 4.48 7.02 -6.05
N GLY A 265 3.44 7.01 -5.26
CA GLY A 265 3.36 6.22 -4.05
C GLY A 265 1.92 5.97 -3.66
N GLY A 266 1.76 5.20 -2.60
CA GLY A 266 0.48 4.95 -1.96
C GLY A 266 0.57 3.79 -0.99
N THR A 267 -0.60 3.36 -0.55
CA THR A 267 -0.76 2.21 0.33
C THR A 267 -1.36 1.03 -0.42
N LEU A 268 -0.83 -0.15 -0.13
CA LEU A 268 -1.42 -1.46 -0.42
C LEU A 268 -1.72 -2.13 0.92
N PRO A 269 -2.49 -3.23 0.97
CA PRO A 269 -2.69 -3.96 2.21
C PRO A 269 -1.36 -4.25 2.91
N ASN A 270 -1.23 -3.71 4.13
CA ASN A 270 -0.06 -3.81 4.98
C ASN A 270 1.26 -3.25 4.38
N GLN A 271 1.20 -2.31 3.43
CA GLN A 271 2.37 -1.82 2.70
C GLN A 271 2.27 -0.36 2.32
N ILE A 272 3.36 0.38 2.46
CA ILE A 272 3.52 1.73 1.91
C ILE A 272 4.64 1.68 0.89
N PHE A 273 4.50 2.38 -0.21
CA PHE A 273 5.60 2.53 -1.16
C PHE A 273 5.63 3.93 -1.76
N MET A 274 6.83 4.35 -2.15
CA MET A 274 7.07 5.59 -2.84
C MET A 274 8.26 5.44 -3.79
N HIS A 275 8.12 5.99 -4.99
CA HIS A 275 9.18 6.10 -5.98
C HIS A 275 9.32 7.55 -6.44
N TRP A 276 10.57 8.02 -6.51
CA TRP A 276 10.91 9.31 -7.09
C TRP A 276 11.76 9.13 -8.34
N ASN A 277 11.30 9.73 -9.44
CA ASN A 277 12.03 9.87 -10.68
C ASN A 277 12.46 11.34 -10.78
N ARG A 278 13.70 11.67 -10.41
CA ARG A 278 14.19 13.06 -10.47
C ARG A 278 15.69 13.24 -10.34
N GLN A 279 16.24 14.25 -10.99
CA GLN A 279 17.66 14.59 -10.91
C GLN A 279 17.99 15.65 -9.84
N ASP A 280 16.98 16.40 -9.38
CA ASP A 280 17.12 17.52 -8.43
C ASP A 280 16.90 17.12 -6.96
N LEU A 281 16.98 15.82 -6.63
CA LEU A 281 16.58 15.35 -5.29
C LEU A 281 17.50 15.91 -4.18
N ASN A 282 18.77 16.15 -4.49
CA ASN A 282 19.71 16.77 -3.53
C ASN A 282 19.29 18.19 -3.19
N GLU A 283 18.93 19.00 -4.18
CA GLU A 283 18.45 20.37 -3.99
C GLU A 283 17.13 20.40 -3.23
N GLN A 284 16.26 19.41 -3.46
CA GLN A 284 14.96 19.32 -2.81
C GLN A 284 15.06 18.84 -1.37
N ALA A 285 16.12 18.10 -1.02
CA ALA A 285 16.40 17.71 0.35
C ALA A 285 16.59 18.92 1.28
N ASP A 286 17.06 20.05 0.74
CA ASP A 286 17.22 21.32 1.47
C ASP A 286 15.97 22.21 1.42
N ASN A 287 14.94 21.82 0.65
CA ASN A 287 13.70 22.56 0.52
C ASN A 287 12.68 22.09 1.56
N SER A 288 12.45 22.91 2.60
CA SER A 288 11.51 22.60 3.68
C SER A 288 10.09 22.30 3.21
N SER A 289 9.63 22.89 2.11
CA SER A 289 8.32 22.57 1.55
C SER A 289 8.27 21.15 0.98
N PHE A 290 9.34 20.69 0.34
CA PHE A 290 9.42 19.34 -0.20
C PHE A 290 9.55 18.30 0.91
N VAL A 291 10.37 18.58 1.92
CA VAL A 291 10.51 17.73 3.11
C VAL A 291 9.16 17.59 3.83
N ASN A 292 8.49 18.70 4.14
CA ASN A 292 7.18 18.67 4.79
C ASN A 292 6.11 17.97 3.94
N GLN A 293 6.15 18.11 2.62
CA GLN A 293 5.25 17.38 1.72
C GLN A 293 5.52 15.88 1.76
N THR A 294 6.79 15.48 1.81
CA THR A 294 7.19 14.07 1.90
C THR A 294 6.76 13.46 3.23
N LEU A 295 6.99 14.16 4.35
CA LEU A 295 6.55 13.73 5.68
C LEU A 295 5.02 13.67 5.78
N TRP A 296 4.31 14.66 5.22
CA TRP A 296 2.85 14.63 5.15
C TRP A 296 2.35 13.39 4.41
N PHE A 297 2.94 13.09 3.24
CA PHE A 297 2.61 11.90 2.48
C PHE A 297 2.79 10.63 3.32
N PHE A 298 3.94 10.44 3.96
CA PHE A 298 4.14 9.24 4.77
C PHE A 298 3.20 9.19 5.97
N ALA A 299 2.91 10.30 6.64
CA ALA A 299 1.95 10.33 7.73
C ALA A 299 0.53 9.95 7.26
N HIS A 300 0.14 10.40 6.05
CA HIS A 300 -1.12 10.04 5.40
C HIS A 300 -1.18 8.54 5.08
N GLU A 301 -0.15 7.99 4.43
CA GLU A 301 -0.10 6.56 4.09
C GLU A 301 0.00 5.66 5.34
N VAL A 302 0.70 6.11 6.39
CA VAL A 302 0.70 5.40 7.67
C VAL A 302 -0.70 5.40 8.28
N ALA A 303 -1.43 6.53 8.24
CA ALA A 303 -2.81 6.56 8.70
C ALA A 303 -3.66 5.50 7.97
N HIS A 304 -3.48 5.34 6.65
CA HIS A 304 -4.11 4.28 5.85
C HIS A 304 -3.76 2.85 6.28
N LEU A 305 -2.69 2.59 7.03
CA LEU A 305 -2.44 1.26 7.61
C LEU A 305 -3.34 0.98 8.83
N TYR A 306 -3.71 2.03 9.57
CA TYR A 306 -4.51 1.92 10.80
C TYR A 306 -5.99 2.18 10.56
N GLN A 307 -6.37 2.71 9.40
CA GLN A 307 -7.76 2.86 9.03
C GLN A 307 -8.45 1.51 8.73
N PRO A 308 -7.80 0.54 8.04
CA PRO A 308 -8.27 -0.83 7.88
C PRO A 308 -8.42 -1.56 9.22
N GLY A 309 -9.63 -1.48 9.76
CA GLY A 309 -10.28 -2.61 10.42
C GLY A 309 -11.17 -3.32 9.40
N SER A 310 -12.26 -3.93 9.84
CA SER A 310 -13.37 -4.46 9.01
C SER A 310 -14.10 -3.41 8.13
N THR A 311 -13.49 -2.28 7.79
CA THR A 311 -14.05 -1.20 6.96
C THR A 311 -13.83 -1.43 5.46
N GLU A 312 -13.52 -2.65 5.04
CA GLU A 312 -13.70 -3.11 3.65
C GLU A 312 -15.10 -2.65 3.20
N GLY A 313 -15.14 -1.70 2.25
CA GLY A 313 -16.37 -1.01 1.83
C GLY A 313 -16.44 0.51 2.08
N VAL A 314 -15.66 1.12 2.99
CA VAL A 314 -15.57 2.61 3.06
C VAL A 314 -14.70 3.15 1.94
N SER A 315 -13.51 2.56 1.75
CA SER A 315 -12.58 2.89 0.66
C SER A 315 -13.16 2.56 -0.71
N GLU A 316 -14.00 1.52 -0.78
CA GLU A 316 -14.66 1.06 -2.01
C GLU A 316 -15.96 1.83 -2.33
N ASN A 317 -16.50 2.58 -1.36
CA ASN A 317 -17.64 3.46 -1.62
C ASN A 317 -17.13 4.80 -2.16
N GLU A 318 -17.09 4.87 -3.49
CA GLU A 318 -16.66 6.03 -4.26
C GLU A 318 -17.37 7.35 -3.89
N GLU A 319 -18.55 7.31 -3.26
CA GLU A 319 -19.33 8.49 -2.86
C GLU A 319 -19.06 8.92 -1.40
N GLN A 320 -18.30 8.12 -0.63
CA GLN A 320 -18.01 8.36 0.79
C GLN A 320 -16.50 8.39 1.10
N SER A 321 -15.64 8.45 0.07
CA SER A 321 -14.18 8.44 0.23
C SER A 321 -13.64 9.59 1.09
N TRP A 322 -14.40 10.68 1.31
CA TRP A 322 -14.02 11.74 2.26
C TRP A 322 -13.79 11.22 3.68
N LEU A 323 -14.51 10.15 4.09
CA LEU A 323 -14.37 9.52 5.39
C LEU A 323 -13.01 8.82 5.54
N HIS A 324 -12.48 8.28 4.44
CA HIS A 324 -11.21 7.55 4.40
C HIS A 324 -10.04 8.52 4.14
N GLU A 325 -10.03 9.13 2.96
CA GLU A 325 -8.95 10.01 2.48
C GLU A 325 -8.84 11.29 3.31
N GLY A 326 -9.97 11.93 3.62
CA GLY A 326 -10.00 13.13 4.42
C GLY A 326 -9.61 12.91 5.88
N ASN A 327 -9.94 11.73 6.43
CA ASN A 327 -9.49 11.35 7.77
C ASN A 327 -7.98 11.10 7.78
N ALA A 328 -7.43 10.44 6.76
CA ALA A 328 -5.99 10.19 6.64
C ALA A 328 -5.21 11.50 6.52
N ASP A 329 -5.71 12.47 5.73
CA ASP A 329 -5.11 13.81 5.63
C ASP A 329 -5.14 14.58 6.96
N TYR A 330 -6.26 14.53 7.69
CA TYR A 330 -6.30 15.21 8.98
C TYR A 330 -5.49 14.49 10.07
N PHE A 331 -5.41 13.15 10.03
CA PHE A 331 -4.50 12.38 10.85
C PHE A 331 -3.03 12.71 10.56
N ALA A 332 -2.67 12.93 9.30
CA ALA A 332 -1.35 13.43 8.92
C ALA A 332 -1.10 14.82 9.54
N ALA A 333 -2.09 15.72 9.53
CA ALA A 333 -1.99 17.03 10.18
C ALA A 333 -1.66 16.91 11.69
N ILE A 334 -2.39 16.04 12.41
CA ILE A 334 -2.17 15.82 13.84
C ILE A 334 -0.78 15.22 14.09
N ALA A 335 -0.39 14.20 13.31
CA ALA A 335 0.92 13.56 13.45
C ALA A 335 2.06 14.55 13.19
N MET A 336 1.94 15.38 12.16
CA MET A 336 2.94 16.40 11.81
C MET A 336 3.12 17.40 12.95
N ASN A 337 2.02 17.95 13.50
CA ASN A 337 2.09 18.90 14.62
C ASN A 337 2.59 18.26 15.92
N PHE A 338 2.36 16.97 16.12
CA PHE A 338 2.83 16.25 17.30
C PHE A 338 4.33 15.93 17.22
N LEU A 339 4.81 15.51 16.05
CA LEU A 339 6.16 14.99 15.87
C LEU A 339 7.19 16.08 15.53
N TYR A 340 6.77 17.20 14.95
CA TYR A 340 7.68 18.22 14.45
C TYR A 340 7.29 19.62 14.93
N GLU A 341 8.16 20.25 15.72
CA GLU A 341 7.92 21.58 16.29
C GLU A 341 7.71 22.66 15.21
N ASP A 342 8.42 22.56 14.08
CA ASP A 342 8.38 23.56 13.00
C ASP A 342 7.27 23.29 11.96
N ALA A 343 6.52 22.19 12.08
CA ALA A 343 5.51 21.82 11.08
C ALA A 343 4.25 22.68 11.14
N ASN A 344 3.98 23.37 12.26
CA ASN A 344 2.72 24.09 12.49
C ASN A 344 2.36 25.04 11.33
N SER A 345 3.33 25.86 10.88
CA SER A 345 3.09 26.79 9.78
C SER A 345 2.73 26.10 8.45
N TYR A 346 3.32 24.93 8.19
CA TYR A 346 3.03 24.12 7.02
C TYR A 346 1.63 23.49 7.13
N VAL A 347 1.28 22.95 8.30
CA VAL A 347 -0.05 22.35 8.57
C VAL A 347 -1.14 23.40 8.41
N GLU A 348 -0.99 24.59 8.98
CA GLU A 348 -1.94 25.71 8.83
C GLU A 348 -2.11 26.14 7.37
N SER A 349 -1.01 26.25 6.63
CA SER A 349 -1.04 26.55 5.20
C SER A 349 -1.74 25.43 4.40
N ARG A 350 -1.57 24.16 4.80
CA ARG A 350 -2.24 23.02 4.17
C ARG A 350 -3.75 23.03 4.45
N MET A 351 -4.15 23.32 5.69
CA MET A 351 -5.56 23.45 6.10
C MET A 351 -6.27 24.58 5.33
N THR A 352 -5.64 25.75 5.23
CA THR A 352 -6.18 26.89 4.48
C THR A 352 -6.38 26.53 3.00
N ARG A 353 -5.37 25.93 2.36
CA ARG A 353 -5.49 25.49 0.95
C ARG A 353 -6.53 24.39 0.75
N ALA A 354 -6.71 23.49 1.72
CA ALA A 354 -7.75 22.48 1.68
C ALA A 354 -9.15 23.12 1.70
N PHE A 355 -9.36 24.14 2.54
CA PHE A 355 -10.60 24.90 2.59
C PHE A 355 -10.88 25.63 1.26
N GLU A 356 -9.90 26.37 0.74
CA GLU A 356 -10.00 27.07 -0.55
C GLU A 356 -10.30 26.08 -1.69
N SER A 357 -9.52 25.01 -1.80
CA SER A 357 -9.70 23.99 -2.85
C SER A 357 -11.06 23.28 -2.74
N CYS A 358 -11.53 23.03 -1.52
CA CYS A 358 -12.83 22.43 -1.30
C CYS A 358 -13.97 23.35 -1.77
N THR A 359 -13.97 24.62 -1.34
CA THR A 359 -15.03 25.57 -1.70
C THR A 359 -15.05 25.86 -3.21
N GLU A 360 -13.88 26.03 -3.83
CA GLU A 360 -13.75 26.20 -5.28
C GLU A 360 -14.22 24.97 -6.07
N GLY A 361 -13.86 23.77 -5.63
CA GLY A 361 -14.28 22.55 -6.31
C GLY A 361 -15.76 22.23 -6.08
N LEU A 362 -16.33 22.56 -4.92
CA LEU A 362 -17.76 22.40 -4.64
C LEU A 362 -18.65 23.31 -5.49
N ALA A 363 -18.11 24.43 -5.99
CA ALA A 363 -18.79 25.25 -6.99
C ALA A 363 -18.94 24.55 -8.35
N GLN A 364 -18.15 23.51 -8.62
CA GLN A 364 -18.16 22.75 -9.87
C GLN A 364 -18.90 21.42 -9.72
N THR A 365 -18.76 20.73 -8.59
CA THR A 365 -19.44 19.45 -8.34
C THR A 365 -19.62 19.16 -6.85
N THR A 366 -20.64 18.38 -6.50
CA THR A 366 -20.89 17.94 -5.11
C THR A 366 -19.98 16.78 -4.73
N LEU A 367 -19.75 16.56 -3.43
CA LEU A 367 -18.99 15.38 -2.97
C LEU A 367 -19.62 14.07 -3.46
N ALA A 368 -20.95 13.94 -3.44
CA ALA A 368 -21.64 12.75 -3.92
C ALA A 368 -21.43 12.47 -5.43
N ARG A 369 -20.95 13.44 -6.21
CA ARG A 369 -20.68 13.30 -7.65
C ARG A 369 -19.21 13.47 -8.01
N ALA A 370 -18.36 13.76 -7.02
CA ALA A 370 -16.97 14.12 -7.24
C ALA A 370 -16.21 13.01 -7.97
N TYR A 371 -16.38 11.75 -7.56
CA TYR A 371 -15.78 10.61 -8.26
C TYR A 371 -16.21 10.51 -9.73
N LYS A 372 -17.53 10.51 -9.99
CA LYS A 372 -18.10 10.38 -11.35
C LYS A 372 -17.65 11.49 -12.29
N ASN A 373 -17.37 12.68 -11.74
CA ASN A 373 -16.92 13.84 -12.50
C ASN A 373 -15.38 14.00 -12.51
N GLY A 374 -14.63 13.06 -11.92
CA GLY A 374 -13.16 13.11 -11.91
C GLY A 374 -12.55 14.13 -10.94
N HIS A 375 -13.32 14.65 -9.99
CA HIS A 375 -12.87 15.59 -8.95
C HIS A 375 -12.53 14.89 -7.62
N PHE A 376 -11.79 13.78 -7.68
CA PHE A 376 -11.45 12.95 -6.52
C PHE A 376 -10.72 13.72 -5.40
N ASN A 377 -9.97 14.76 -5.77
CA ASN A 377 -9.29 15.66 -4.83
C ASN A 377 -10.22 16.33 -3.81
N LEU A 378 -11.52 16.45 -4.11
CA LEU A 378 -12.50 17.00 -3.18
C LEU A 378 -12.66 16.16 -1.91
N TYR A 379 -12.48 14.83 -2.00
CA TYR A 379 -12.58 13.96 -0.83
C TYR A 379 -11.46 14.22 0.19
N TYR A 380 -10.27 14.58 -0.29
CA TYR A 380 -9.16 15.02 0.55
C TYR A 380 -9.44 16.39 1.13
N SER A 381 -9.66 17.39 0.26
CA SER A 381 -9.74 18.78 0.68
C SER A 381 -10.94 19.05 1.59
N CYS A 382 -12.14 18.61 1.20
CA CYS A 382 -13.34 18.78 2.03
C CYS A 382 -13.33 17.84 3.23
N GLY A 383 -12.85 16.61 3.04
CA GLY A 383 -12.75 15.62 4.11
C GLY A 383 -11.83 16.06 5.24
N MET A 384 -10.71 16.70 4.93
CA MET A 384 -9.80 17.25 5.93
C MET A 384 -10.48 18.33 6.79
N ILE A 385 -11.26 19.25 6.18
CA ILE A 385 -12.02 20.28 6.93
C ILE A 385 -13.09 19.64 7.82
N MET A 386 -13.83 18.65 7.30
CA MET A 386 -14.83 17.92 8.08
C MET A 386 -14.20 17.24 9.31
N HIS A 387 -13.07 16.56 9.14
CA HIS A 387 -12.40 15.84 10.23
C HIS A 387 -11.77 16.77 11.26
N ARG A 388 -11.21 17.92 10.84
CA ARG A 388 -10.78 18.98 11.78
C ARG A 388 -11.92 19.44 12.67
N ALA A 389 -13.06 19.77 12.06
CA ALA A 389 -14.23 20.23 12.79
C ALA A 389 -14.76 19.17 13.77
N ILE A 390 -14.78 17.90 13.37
CA ILE A 390 -15.16 16.79 14.25
C ILE A 390 -14.22 16.71 15.45
N ASP A 391 -12.91 16.70 15.19
CA ASP A 391 -11.90 16.57 16.24
C ASP A 391 -11.99 17.69 17.28
N SER A 392 -12.05 18.94 16.83
CA SER A 392 -12.22 20.10 17.71
C SER A 392 -13.48 19.99 18.57
N VAL A 393 -14.64 19.67 17.98
CA VAL A 393 -15.89 19.54 18.74
C VAL A 393 -15.82 18.40 19.75
N VAL A 394 -15.24 17.26 19.37
CA VAL A 394 -15.06 16.11 20.27
C VAL A 394 -14.16 16.51 21.45
N GLN A 395 -13.02 17.15 21.18
CA GLN A 395 -12.12 17.64 22.23
C GLN A 395 -12.82 18.65 23.13
N GLN A 396 -13.54 19.63 22.59
CA GLN A 396 -14.25 20.63 23.37
C GLN A 396 -15.32 20.00 24.28
N LYS A 397 -16.14 19.08 23.73
CA LYS A 397 -17.25 18.45 24.47
C LYS A 397 -16.78 17.48 25.54
N THR A 398 -15.57 16.97 25.41
CA THR A 398 -14.96 16.03 26.36
C THR A 398 -13.83 16.64 27.18
N LEU A 399 -13.63 17.96 27.11
CA LEU A 399 -12.54 18.67 27.79
C LEU A 399 -11.15 18.07 27.50
N GLY A 400 -10.96 17.58 26.27
CA GLY A 400 -9.73 16.96 25.78
C GLY A 400 -9.56 15.48 26.14
N GLU A 401 -10.54 14.84 26.80
CA GLU A 401 -10.45 13.40 27.11
C GLU A 401 -10.58 12.51 25.88
N GLU A 402 -11.31 12.96 24.85
CA GLU A 402 -11.48 12.26 23.60
C GLU A 402 -11.06 13.14 22.41
N SER A 403 -10.70 12.47 21.33
CA SER A 403 -10.34 13.09 20.05
C SER A 403 -10.93 12.29 18.90
N LEU A 404 -10.63 12.71 17.67
CA LEU A 404 -11.00 11.95 16.48
C LEU A 404 -10.47 10.51 16.49
N PHE A 405 -9.32 10.25 17.11
CA PHE A 405 -8.82 8.87 17.29
C PHE A 405 -9.79 8.00 18.10
N THR A 406 -10.45 8.58 19.11
CA THR A 406 -11.47 7.86 19.90
C THR A 406 -12.70 7.54 19.05
N VAL A 407 -13.17 8.49 18.25
CA VAL A 407 -14.29 8.26 17.32
C VAL A 407 -13.93 7.16 16.32
N TRP A 408 -12.72 7.19 15.75
CA TRP A 408 -12.28 6.20 14.78
C TRP A 408 -12.16 4.79 15.39
N LYS A 409 -11.59 4.66 16.59
CA LYS A 409 -11.56 3.39 17.32
C LYS A 409 -12.97 2.83 17.59
N ARG A 410 -13.96 3.71 17.86
CA ARG A 410 -15.37 3.31 17.98
C ARG A 410 -15.93 2.82 16.66
N LEU A 411 -15.66 3.51 15.55
CA LEU A 411 -16.06 3.10 14.20
C LEU A 411 -15.54 1.69 13.90
N GLN A 412 -14.24 1.47 14.09
CA GLN A 412 -13.64 0.15 13.89
C GLN A 412 -14.31 -0.92 14.75
N LYS A 413 -14.57 -0.64 16.03
CA LYS A 413 -15.22 -1.59 16.93
C LYS A 413 -16.63 -1.97 16.48
N VAL A 414 -17.46 -1.00 16.09
CA VAL A 414 -18.84 -1.27 15.69
C VAL A 414 -18.95 -1.96 14.34
N VAL A 415 -18.08 -1.61 13.39
CA VAL A 415 -18.01 -2.29 12.09
C VAL A 415 -17.52 -3.73 12.27
N ASN A 416 -16.52 -3.97 13.13
CA ASN A 416 -16.06 -5.32 13.47
C ASN A 416 -17.17 -6.17 14.13
N SER A 417 -18.17 -5.50 14.71
CA SER A 417 -19.33 -6.14 15.32
C SER A 417 -20.48 -6.35 14.33
N GLY A 418 -20.28 -6.05 13.05
CA GLY A 418 -21.23 -6.29 11.96
C GLY A 418 -22.05 -5.07 11.52
N MET A 419 -21.78 -3.86 12.03
CA MET A 419 -22.41 -2.65 11.48
C MET A 419 -21.84 -2.33 10.11
N SER A 420 -22.67 -1.79 9.21
CA SER A 420 -22.21 -1.34 7.90
C SER A 420 -21.14 -0.25 8.08
N PRO A 421 -20.02 -0.32 7.36
CA PRO A 421 -19.13 0.83 7.23
C PRO A 421 -19.86 2.02 6.58
N GLY A 422 -19.35 3.24 6.81
CA GLY A 422 -19.75 4.43 6.08
C GLY A 422 -20.28 5.60 6.92
N THR A 423 -20.67 6.66 6.22
CA THR A 423 -21.06 7.97 6.79
C THR A 423 -22.18 7.85 7.82
N ALA A 424 -23.22 7.05 7.56
CA ALA A 424 -24.36 6.95 8.47
C ALA A 424 -23.94 6.40 9.85
N THR A 425 -23.20 5.30 9.87
CA THR A 425 -22.65 4.71 11.10
C THR A 425 -21.72 5.70 11.80
N PHE A 426 -20.86 6.38 11.04
CA PHE A 426 -19.93 7.36 11.59
C PHE A 426 -20.65 8.55 12.25
N LEU A 427 -21.69 9.10 11.62
CA LEU A 427 -22.48 10.19 12.17
C LEU A 427 -23.23 9.79 13.45
N THR A 428 -23.74 8.55 13.54
CA THR A 428 -24.35 8.03 14.79
C THR A 428 -23.35 8.02 15.94
N LEU A 429 -22.07 7.77 15.68
CA LEU A 429 -21.02 7.81 16.71
C LEU A 429 -20.73 9.23 17.22
N LEU A 430 -21.21 10.27 16.53
CA LEU A 430 -21.07 11.66 16.95
C LEU A 430 -22.26 12.15 17.81
N GLU A 431 -23.39 11.43 17.82
CA GLU A 431 -24.57 11.80 18.61
C GLU A 431 -24.29 12.02 20.11
N PRO A 432 -23.45 11.20 20.80
CA PRO A 432 -23.17 11.38 22.21
C PRO A 432 -22.54 12.73 22.58
N TYR A 433 -21.88 13.41 21.64
CA TYR A 433 -21.28 14.72 21.88
C TYR A 433 -22.29 15.88 21.86
N ASN A 434 -23.57 15.59 21.54
CA ASN A 434 -24.67 16.56 21.52
C ASN A 434 -24.31 17.84 20.74
N ALA A 435 -23.83 17.66 19.51
CA ALA A 435 -23.38 18.70 18.60
C ALA A 435 -24.24 18.74 17.32
N PRO A 436 -25.52 19.13 17.41
CA PRO A 436 -26.43 19.13 16.26
C PRO A 436 -25.97 20.08 15.14
N GLU A 437 -25.26 21.16 15.47
CA GLU A 437 -24.70 22.09 14.48
C GLU A 437 -23.60 21.43 13.63
N LEU A 438 -22.70 20.67 14.26
CA LEU A 438 -21.68 19.87 13.56
C LEU A 438 -22.33 18.87 12.61
N ILE A 439 -23.28 18.07 13.12
CA ILE A 439 -23.96 17.04 12.32
C ILE A 439 -24.71 17.67 11.14
N LYS A 440 -25.40 18.79 11.37
CA LYS A 440 -26.08 19.54 10.30
C LYS A 440 -25.09 20.07 9.27
N ALA A 441 -23.96 20.60 9.69
CA ALA A 441 -22.95 21.15 8.78
C ALA A 441 -22.28 20.05 7.94
N ILE A 442 -22.00 18.87 8.50
CA ILE A 442 -21.51 17.70 7.74
C ILE A 442 -22.57 17.25 6.72
N ASN A 443 -23.83 17.09 7.15
CA ASN A 443 -24.91 16.70 6.23
C ASN A 443 -25.11 17.70 5.09
N ASN A 444 -24.92 19.00 5.37
CA ASN A 444 -24.91 20.04 4.36
C ASN A 444 -23.71 19.88 3.43
N ALA A 445 -22.50 19.73 3.96
CA ALA A 445 -21.25 19.57 3.20
C ALA A 445 -21.28 18.37 2.23
N THR A 446 -21.94 17.27 2.62
CA THR A 446 -22.10 16.08 1.80
C THR A 446 -23.39 16.08 0.96
N SER A 447 -24.11 17.19 0.91
CA SER A 447 -25.37 17.32 0.17
C SER A 447 -25.15 17.35 -1.34
N ASP A 448 -26.16 16.90 -2.09
CA ASP A 448 -26.25 17.07 -3.55
C ASP A 448 -26.65 18.49 -3.98
N ASP A 449 -26.90 19.38 -3.03
CA ASP A 449 -27.15 20.81 -3.26
C ASP A 449 -25.84 21.58 -3.07
N ALA A 450 -25.29 22.13 -4.15
CA ALA A 450 -24.00 22.82 -4.13
C ALA A 450 -23.97 24.02 -3.17
N PHE A 451 -25.07 24.77 -3.04
CA PHE A 451 -25.14 25.90 -2.12
C PHE A 451 -25.06 25.42 -0.66
N LYS A 452 -25.79 24.35 -0.32
CA LYS A 452 -25.69 23.73 1.01
C LYS A 452 -24.31 23.13 1.24
N ALA A 453 -23.71 22.50 0.23
CA ALA A 453 -22.39 21.90 0.34
C ALA A 453 -21.33 22.94 0.73
N ILE A 454 -21.27 24.06 -0.01
CA ILE A 454 -20.35 25.16 0.29
C ILE A 454 -20.64 25.74 1.67
N GLN A 455 -21.90 26.06 1.98
CA GLN A 455 -22.28 26.60 3.30
C GLN A 455 -21.91 25.66 4.45
N GLY A 456 -22.05 24.34 4.25
CA GLY A 456 -21.67 23.33 5.22
C GLY A 456 -20.18 23.40 5.53
N ILE A 457 -19.33 23.44 4.49
CA ILE A 457 -17.88 23.55 4.64
C ILE A 457 -17.46 24.87 5.28
N GLU A 458 -18.05 26.00 4.89
CA GLU A 458 -17.81 27.30 5.52
C GLU A 458 -18.15 27.27 7.02
N THR A 459 -19.28 26.66 7.38
CA THR A 459 -19.68 26.51 8.78
C THR A 459 -18.69 25.65 9.56
N LEU A 460 -18.24 24.53 8.98
CA LEU A 460 -17.26 23.63 9.61
C LEU A 460 -15.90 24.29 9.80
N TYR A 461 -15.45 25.09 8.82
CA TYR A 461 -14.19 25.82 8.90
C TYR A 461 -14.19 26.89 9.99
N GLN A 462 -15.35 27.50 10.25
CA GLN A 462 -15.52 28.51 11.30
C GLN A 462 -15.68 27.93 12.71
N LEU A 463 -15.85 26.61 12.85
CA LEU A 463 -15.86 26.00 14.18
C LEU A 463 -14.49 26.24 14.86
N PRO A 464 -14.50 26.53 16.17
CA PRO A 464 -13.29 26.87 16.91
C PRO A 464 -12.26 25.75 16.81
N GLU A 465 -11.00 26.12 17.00
CA GLU A 465 -9.87 25.18 17.06
C GLU A 465 -9.69 24.61 18.47
#